data_AF-A0A2Z5ZI71-F1
#
_entry.id   AF-A0A2Z5ZI71-F1
#
_cell.length_a   1.000
_cell.length_b   1.000
_cell.length_c   1.000
_cell.angle_alpha   90.00
_cell.angle_beta   90.00
_cell.angle_gamma   90.00
#
_symmetry.space_group_name_H-M   'P 1'
#
loop_
_entity.id
_entity.type
_entity.pdbx_description
1 polymer ?
#
loop_
_entity_poly.entity_id
_entity_poly.type
_entity_poly.pdbx_seq_one_letter_code
_entity_poly.pdbx_strand_id
1 'polypeptide(L)' 'MEEENIEGRVTIACDVETTGMTSNCSVQSVQGGQSFAQAALDYVHKARYRPASKNGVPVKELHKVYVIRFRLDD' A
#
# COMPACT_ATOMS: atom_id res chain seq x y z
N MET A 1 -8.97 8.64 -21.66
CA MET A 1 -10.24 8.63 -20.93
C MET A 1 -10.13 7.52 -19.91
N GLU A 2 -10.26 7.84 -18.63
CA GLU A 2 -10.43 6.82 -17.60
C GLU A 2 -11.87 6.34 -17.69
N GLU A 3 -12.08 5.03 -17.68
CA GLU A 3 -13.42 4.45 -17.70
C GLU A 3 -14.08 4.74 -16.34
N GLU A 4 -15.25 5.38 -16.35
CA GLU A 4 -16.05 5.57 -15.14
C GLU A 4 -16.66 4.22 -14.71
N ASN A 5 -16.81 3.98 -13.40
CA ASN A 5 -17.33 2.72 -12.84
C ASN A 5 -16.42 1.49 -13.04
N ILE A 6 -15.12 1.66 -12.79
CA ILE A 6 -14.16 0.55 -12.81
C ILE A 6 -13.67 0.20 -11.40
N GLU A 7 -13.47 -1.09 -11.16
CA GLU A 7 -12.77 -1.59 -9.98
C GLU A 7 -11.26 -1.65 -10.23
N GLY A 8 -10.48 -1.61 -9.16
CA GLY A 8 -9.03 -1.54 -9.22
C GLY A 8 -8.35 -2.47 -8.24
N ARG A 9 -7.16 -2.93 -8.60
CA ARG A 9 -6.27 -3.65 -7.68
C ARG A 9 -4.85 -3.16 -7.84
N VAL A 10 -4.24 -2.72 -6.75
CA VAL A 10 -2.86 -2.27 -6.71
C VAL A 10 -2.07 -3.10 -5.72
N THR A 11 -0.93 -3.63 -6.15
CA THR A 11 0.04 -4.29 -5.28
C THR A 11 1.20 -3.32 -5.05
N ILE A 12 1.51 -3.03 -3.79
CA ILE A 12 2.59 -2.13 -3.37
C ILE A 12 3.54 -2.88 -2.46
N ALA A 13 4.85 -2.69 -2.63
CA ALA A 13 5.85 -3.08 -1.65
C ALA A 13 6.37 -1.83 -0.93
N CYS A 14 6.36 -1.83 0.39
CA CYS A 14 6.92 -0.78 1.23
C CYS A 14 7.78 -1.37 2.33
N ASP A 15 8.70 -0.58 2.86
CA ASP A 15 9.25 -0.88 4.18
C ASP A 15 8.32 -0.32 5.26
N VAL A 16 8.21 -1.02 6.40
CA VAL A 16 7.53 -0.52 7.59
C VAL A 16 8.57 -0.14 8.62
N GLU A 17 8.66 1.15 8.93
CA GLU A 17 9.59 1.69 9.91
C GLU A 17 9.19 1.31 11.34
N THR A 18 10.12 1.41 12.29
CA THR A 18 9.86 1.14 13.72
C THR A 18 8.78 2.04 14.33
N THR A 19 8.48 3.17 13.70
CA THR A 19 7.40 4.10 14.06
C THR A 19 6.02 3.65 13.56
N GLY A 20 5.96 2.62 12.73
CA GLY A 20 4.75 2.18 12.04
C GLY A 20 4.43 2.96 10.77
N MET A 21 5.23 3.96 10.40
CA MET A 21 5.10 4.65 9.10
C MET A 21 5.76 3.82 8.00
N THR A 22 5.29 3.96 6.76
CA THR A 22 5.94 3.32 5.61
C THR A 22 6.99 4.21 4.96
N SER A 23 8.03 3.59 4.41
CA SER A 23 9.04 4.21 3.54
C SER A 23 9.33 3.32 2.34
N ASN A 24 10.10 3.81 1.36
CA ASN A 24 10.51 3.03 0.17
C ASN A 24 9.35 2.32 -0.56
N CYS A 25 8.18 2.97 -0.61
CA CYS A 25 7.01 2.41 -1.24
C CYS A 25 7.12 2.42 -2.77
N SER A 26 6.81 1.30 -3.40
CA SER A 26 6.82 1.13 -4.86
C SER A 26 5.64 0.29 -5.32
N VAL A 27 4.98 0.75 -6.38
CA VAL A 27 3.90 0.01 -7.04
C VAL A 27 4.51 -1.13 -7.84
N GLN A 28 4.07 -2.36 -7.54
CA GLN A 28 4.52 -3.59 -8.19
C GLN A 28 3.59 -4.00 -9.33
N SER A 29 2.29 -3.77 -9.18
CA SER A 29 1.31 -4.04 -10.24
C SER A 29 0.04 -3.22 -10.04
N VAL A 30 -0.62 -2.92 -11.17
CA VAL A 30 -1.88 -2.19 -11.23
C VAL A 30 -2.84 -2.91 -12.18
N GLN A 31 -4.07 -3.10 -11.74
CA GLN A 31 -5.20 -3.56 -12.54
C GLN A 31 -6.33 -2.53 -12.42
N GLY A 32 -7.05 -2.29 -13.52
CA GLY A 32 -8.13 -1.30 -13.55
C GLY A 32 -7.69 0.12 -13.93
N GLY A 33 -6.39 0.38 -14.16
CA GLY A 33 -5.92 1.69 -14.65
C GLY A 33 -4.97 2.41 -13.70
N GLN A 34 -4.10 3.26 -14.26
CA GLN A 34 -2.98 3.88 -13.53
C GLN A 34 -3.41 4.89 -12.47
N SER A 35 -4.63 5.44 -12.55
CA SER A 35 -5.17 6.36 -11.54
C SER A 35 -5.25 5.75 -10.14
N PHE A 36 -5.45 4.43 -10.05
CA PHE A 36 -5.46 3.72 -8.75
C PHE A 36 -4.08 3.68 -8.09
N ALA A 37 -2.99 3.78 -8.85
CA ALA A 37 -1.63 3.67 -8.33
C ALA A 37 -1.32 4.78 -7.32
N GLN A 38 -1.64 6.03 -7.67
CA GLN A 38 -1.39 7.18 -6.79
C GLN A 38 -2.27 7.13 -5.55
N ALA A 39 -3.56 6.80 -5.69
CA ALA A 39 -4.46 6.67 -4.55
C ALA A 39 -4.00 5.58 -3.57
N ALA A 40 -3.50 4.45 -4.08
CA ALA A 40 -2.96 3.37 -3.26
C ALA A 40 -1.66 3.79 -2.56
N LEU A 41 -0.76 4.53 -3.24
CA LEU A 41 0.45 5.11 -2.64
C LEU A 41 0.12 6.11 -1.52
N ASP A 42 -0.85 6.99 -1.76
CA ASP A 42 -1.31 7.95 -0.77
C ASP A 42 -1.90 7.26 0.47
N TYR A 43 -2.67 6.19 0.26
CA TYR A 43 -3.23 5.38 1.35
C TYR A 43 -2.12 4.78 2.22
N VAL A 44 -1.14 4.10 1.61
CA VAL A 44 -0.08 3.44 2.39
C VAL A 44 0.79 4.46 3.13
N HIS A 45 1.02 5.65 2.57
CA HIS A 45 1.79 6.70 3.26
C HIS A 45 1.04 7.35 4.44
N LYS A 46 -0.30 7.38 4.41
CA LYS A 46 -1.12 7.99 5.47
C LYS A 46 -1.44 7.01 6.62
N ALA A 47 -1.47 5.71 6.33
CA ALA A 47 -1.79 4.69 7.31
C ALA A 47 -0.66 4.49 8.33
N ARG A 48 -1.04 4.03 9.54
CA ARG A 48 -0.10 3.61 10.58
C ARG A 48 -0.18 2.10 10.73
N TYR A 49 0.97 1.43 10.60
CA TYR A 49 1.10 -0.01 10.62
C TYR A 49 1.72 -0.48 11.93
N ARG A 50 1.48 -1.74 12.29
CA ARG A 50 2.22 -2.39 13.37
C ARG A 50 3.56 -2.87 12.80
N PRO A 51 4.72 -2.36 13.29
CA PRO A 51 6.02 -2.81 12.80
C PRO A 51 6.29 -4.26 13.18
N ALA A 52 7.23 -4.88 12.49
CA ALA A 52 7.80 -6.15 12.91
C ALA A 52 8.48 -6.00 14.28
N SER A 53 8.57 -7.10 15.03
CA SER A 53 9.22 -7.12 16.34
C SER A 53 10.26 -8.22 16.40
N LYS A 54 11.45 -7.91 16.93
CA LYS A 54 12.48 -8.88 17.28
C LYS A 54 12.70 -8.83 18.79
N ASN A 55 12.38 -9.93 19.49
CA ASN A 55 12.46 -10.02 20.96
C ASN A 55 11.69 -8.90 21.67
N GLY A 56 10.49 -8.56 21.19
CA GLY A 56 9.66 -7.50 21.75
C GLY A 56 10.07 -6.07 21.37
N VAL A 57 11.19 -5.90 20.66
CA VAL A 57 11.66 -4.58 20.19
C VAL A 57 11.20 -4.36 18.75
N PRO A 58 10.56 -3.21 18.42
CA PRO A 58 10.22 -2.86 17.05
C PRO A 58 11.45 -2.83 16.14
N VAL A 59 11.34 -3.46 14.97
CA VAL A 59 12.37 -3.47 13.93
C VAL A 59 11.74 -3.11 12.58
N LYS A 60 12.55 -2.54 11.69
CA LYS A 60 12.13 -2.23 10.33
C LYS A 60 11.81 -3.52 9.57
N GLU A 61 10.63 -3.59 8.96
CA GLU A 61 10.23 -4.68 8.06
C GLU A 61 10.50 -4.25 6.62
N LEU A 62 11.28 -5.02 5.87
CA LEU A 62 11.63 -4.68 4.49
C LEU A 62 10.66 -5.32 3.50
N HIS A 63 10.31 -4.59 2.43
CA HIS A 63 9.54 -5.09 1.29
C HIS A 63 8.20 -5.75 1.66
N LYS A 64 7.50 -5.23 2.67
CA LYS A 64 6.16 -5.67 3.03
C LYS A 64 5.19 -5.37 1.89
N VAL A 65 4.51 -6.43 1.41
CA VAL A 65 3.55 -6.34 0.32
C VAL A 65 2.14 -6.04 0.83
N TYR A 66 1.51 -5.02 0.25
CA TYR A 66 0.13 -4.64 0.46
C TYR A 66 -0.66 -4.77 -0.84
N VAL A 67 -1.88 -5.32 -0.74
CA VAL A 67 -2.82 -5.40 -1.85
C VAL A 67 -4.00 -4.50 -1.54
N ILE A 68 -4.08 -3.37 -2.24
CA ILE A 68 -5.20 -2.42 -2.12
C ILE A 68 -6.23 -2.76 -3.20
N ARG A 69 -7.48 -2.93 -2.79
CA ARG A 69 -8.60 -3.23 -3.69
C ARG A 69 -9.56 -2.05 -3.67
N PHE A 70 -9.81 -1.47 -4.83
CA PHE A 70 -10.83 -0.48 -5.07
C PHE A 70 -12.05 -1.21 -5.61
N ARG A 71 -13.17 -1.08 -4.90
CA ARG A 71 -14.44 -1.69 -5.28
C ARG A 71 -15.47 -0.59 -5.42
N LEU A 72 -16.39 -0.78 -6.35
CA LEU A 72 -17.61 0.00 -6.35
C LEU A 72 -18.43 -0.42 -5.13
N ASP A 73 -19.05 0.56 -4.48
CA ASP A 73 -20.07 0.30 -3.49
C ASP A 73 -21.43 0.26 -4.21
N ASP A 74 -22.39 -0.46 -3.64
CA ASP A 74 -23.75 -0.59 -4.19
C ASP A 74 -24.59 0.69 -4.04
#